data_AF-A0A238U8J1-F1
#
_entry.id   AF-A0A238U8J1-F1
#
_cell.length_a   1.000
_cell.length_b   1.000
_cell.length_c   1.000
_cell.angle_alpha   90.00
_cell.angle_beta   90.00
_cell.angle_gamma   90.00
#
_symmetry.space_group_name_H-M   'P 1'
#
loop_
_entity.id
_entity.type
_entity.pdbx_description
1 polymer ?
#
loop_
_entity_poly.entity_id
_entity_poly.type
_entity_poly.pdbx_seq_one_letter_code
_entity_poly.pdbx_strand_id
1 'polypeptide(L)'
;MKFIIKSISIVLFLFYTVGQSQNNYNVKNTGYLNFSISKSTLPHKSKQQISLYGCNTSIKIDSGKIVSPRYSDGTIAVKRLNGFSWDTNNQEVSGIPFGHQKNNTENKKFKDFYVSKYYIASPPVVKKSKNNANDDVYDIGLITPDTFTFDGVKPNQLVYLNYSILKETYIDYIPVHYDESFDKLKVYLIPFKVESVDFPWKNTKIIKNAKGASGIGALNKRDSINKLFLPYNYIKKEKKHLQFKVTILNDILLDHKIFFVVDGKKRETIDLTQYYKENGTKKIHLKVVRRKKPPCGCLIPKK
;
A
#
# COMPACT_ATOMS: atom_id res chain seq x y z
N MET A 1 68.26 -41.84 -13.80
CA MET A 1 67.54 -40.66 -13.28
C MET A 1 66.07 -40.86 -13.62
N LYS A 2 65.16 -41.31 -12.71
CA LYS A 2 64.55 -40.58 -11.57
C LYS A 2 64.18 -39.15 -12.00
N PHE A 3 62.92 -38.73 -12.13
CA PHE A 3 61.83 -38.82 -11.16
C PHE A 3 60.43 -38.93 -11.80
N ILE A 4 59.60 -39.74 -11.14
CA ILE A 4 58.12 -39.72 -11.14
C ILE A 4 57.66 -38.51 -10.30
N ILE A 5 56.54 -37.86 -10.65
CA ILE A 5 55.47 -37.45 -9.70
C ILE A 5 54.20 -37.09 -10.49
N LYS A 6 53.14 -37.83 -10.13
CA LYS A 6 51.72 -37.58 -10.44
C LYS A 6 51.30 -36.20 -9.95
N SER A 7 50.42 -35.51 -10.68
CA SER A 7 49.44 -34.63 -10.04
C SER A 7 48.17 -34.48 -10.87
N ILE A 8 47.13 -35.12 -10.33
CA ILE A 8 45.71 -34.93 -10.59
C ILE A 8 45.39 -33.44 -10.38
N SER A 9 44.93 -32.73 -11.41
CA SER A 9 44.27 -31.44 -11.24
C SER A 9 42.77 -31.59 -11.39
N ILE A 10 42.19 -31.81 -10.22
CA ILE A 10 40.83 -31.59 -9.74
C ILE A 10 40.00 -30.67 -10.66
N VAL A 11 38.92 -31.25 -11.19
CA VAL A 11 37.73 -30.51 -11.64
C VAL A 11 37.16 -29.77 -10.43
N LEU A 12 37.44 -28.47 -10.33
CA LEU A 12 36.83 -27.60 -9.33
C LEU A 12 35.55 -27.00 -9.93
N PHE A 13 34.47 -27.74 -9.78
CA PHE A 13 33.11 -27.20 -9.79
C PHE A 13 32.99 -26.20 -8.62
N LEU A 14 33.16 -24.91 -8.90
CA LEU A 14 32.67 -23.84 -8.03
C LEU A 14 31.28 -23.43 -8.50
N PHE A 15 30.27 -24.17 -8.04
CA PHE A 15 28.95 -23.60 -7.84
C PHE A 15 28.94 -22.79 -6.53
N TYR A 16 28.06 -21.78 -6.52
CA TYR A 16 27.63 -20.90 -5.42
C TYR A 16 28.38 -19.57 -5.25
N THR A 17 27.74 -18.39 -5.18
CA THR A 17 26.36 -17.93 -5.45
C THR A 17 26.34 -16.39 -5.37
N VAL A 18 25.42 -15.76 -6.12
CA VAL A 18 24.59 -14.58 -5.77
C VAL A 18 25.29 -13.29 -5.31
N GLY A 19 25.20 -12.26 -6.16
CA GLY A 19 25.56 -10.89 -5.79
C GLY A 19 25.03 -9.83 -6.75
N GLN A 20 23.70 -9.72 -6.86
CA GLN A 20 22.94 -8.63 -7.48
C GLN A 20 23.11 -8.39 -8.99
N SER A 21 22.22 -9.02 -9.76
CA SER A 21 21.70 -8.45 -11.00
C SER A 21 21.26 -7.00 -10.72
N GLN A 22 22.04 -6.03 -11.20
CA GLN A 22 21.60 -4.64 -11.33
C GLN A 22 20.42 -4.64 -12.30
N ASN A 23 19.22 -4.42 -11.77
CA ASN A 23 18.07 -4.15 -12.61
C ASN A 23 18.36 -2.86 -13.39
N ASN A 24 18.51 -2.97 -14.71
CA ASN A 24 18.68 -1.84 -15.64
C ASN A 24 17.37 -1.06 -15.79
N TYR A 25 16.95 -0.47 -14.67
CA TYR A 25 16.01 0.64 -14.58
C TYR A 25 16.70 1.88 -15.14
N ASN A 26 16.12 2.52 -16.16
CA ASN A 26 16.67 3.76 -16.69
C ASN A 26 16.28 4.92 -15.77
N VAL A 27 17.21 5.28 -14.87
CA VAL A 27 17.09 6.29 -13.79
C VAL A 27 16.63 7.69 -14.26
N LYS A 28 16.60 7.96 -15.58
CA LYS A 28 16.40 9.33 -16.09
C LYS A 28 15.03 9.97 -15.76
N ASN A 29 14.00 9.20 -15.41
CA ASN A 29 12.65 9.71 -15.12
C ASN A 29 12.11 9.26 -13.74
N THR A 30 12.81 9.61 -12.67
CA THR A 30 12.30 9.36 -11.30
C THR A 30 11.63 10.60 -10.73
N GLY A 31 10.51 10.39 -10.03
CA GLY A 31 9.90 11.41 -9.19
C GLY A 31 10.56 11.49 -7.81
N TYR A 32 10.28 12.60 -7.15
CA TYR A 32 10.68 12.91 -5.78
C TYR A 32 9.42 13.02 -4.92
N LEU A 33 9.51 12.55 -3.68
CA LEU A 33 8.50 12.78 -2.68
C LEU A 33 9.14 13.43 -1.48
N ASN A 34 8.41 14.35 -0.88
CA ASN A 34 8.84 14.96 0.35
C ASN A 34 7.79 14.78 1.45
N PHE A 35 8.16 14.06 2.51
CA PHE A 35 7.25 13.72 3.60
C PHE A 35 7.50 14.58 4.83
N SER A 36 6.43 15.21 5.32
CA SER A 36 6.39 15.88 6.62
C SER A 36 5.45 15.12 7.53
N ILE A 37 5.96 14.60 8.64
CA ILE A 37 5.22 13.72 9.56
C ILE A 37 5.09 14.39 10.91
N SER A 38 3.85 14.66 11.33
CA SER A 38 3.56 15.16 12.68
C SER A 38 3.77 14.06 13.72
N LYS A 39 3.91 14.46 14.99
CA LYS A 39 3.82 13.52 16.11
C LYS A 39 2.48 12.77 16.13
N SER A 40 2.49 11.51 16.57
CA SER A 40 1.29 10.70 16.86
C SER A 40 0.77 10.97 18.28
N THR A 41 -0.52 10.83 18.52
CA THR A 41 -1.09 11.01 19.88
C THR A 41 -0.96 9.77 20.75
N LEU A 42 -0.67 8.62 20.13
CA LEU A 42 -0.39 7.37 20.82
C LEU A 42 1.12 7.07 20.88
N PRO A 43 1.59 6.30 21.90
CA PRO A 43 2.95 5.78 21.92
C PRO A 43 3.25 4.97 20.65
N HIS A 44 4.39 5.26 20.01
CA HIS A 44 4.73 4.70 18.71
C HIS A 44 6.19 4.24 18.67
N LYS A 45 6.50 3.42 17.66
CA LYS A 45 7.90 3.08 17.33
C LYS A 45 8.66 4.32 16.86
N SER A 46 9.99 4.23 16.81
CA SER A 46 10.85 5.34 16.38
C SER A 46 10.63 5.78 14.92
N LYS A 47 10.06 4.92 14.08
CA LYS A 47 9.87 5.15 12.64
C LYS A 47 8.46 4.83 12.17
N GLN A 48 7.96 5.62 11.24
CA GLN A 48 6.71 5.40 10.52
C GLN A 48 6.98 4.79 9.14
N GLN A 49 6.19 3.78 8.77
CA GLN A 49 6.23 3.16 7.45
C GLN A 49 5.26 3.87 6.51
N ILE A 50 5.61 3.96 5.23
CA ILE A 50 4.73 4.48 4.18
C ILE A 50 4.76 3.52 3.01
N SER A 51 3.60 3.32 2.39
CA SER A 51 3.46 2.52 1.17
C SER A 51 2.89 3.37 0.04
N LEU A 52 3.44 3.21 -1.15
CA LEU A 52 2.90 3.81 -2.38
C LEU A 52 2.30 2.71 -3.23
N TYR A 53 1.15 2.98 -3.86
CA TYR A 53 0.50 2.08 -4.80
C TYR A 53 0.29 2.83 -6.12
N GLY A 54 0.85 2.33 -7.20
CA GLY A 54 0.74 2.88 -8.55
C GLY A 54 0.58 1.78 -9.58
N CYS A 55 0.56 2.15 -10.86
CA CYS A 55 0.41 1.17 -11.92
C CYS A 55 1.49 0.09 -11.87
N ASN A 56 1.09 -1.16 -11.67
CA ASN A 56 1.99 -2.31 -11.58
C ASN A 56 3.18 -2.11 -10.62
N THR A 57 3.02 -1.22 -9.66
CA THR A 57 4.07 -0.77 -8.76
C THR A 57 3.47 -0.63 -7.39
N SER A 58 4.13 -1.19 -6.38
CA SER A 58 3.92 -0.74 -5.01
C SER A 58 5.26 -0.56 -4.36
N ILE A 59 5.37 0.27 -3.35
CA ILE A 59 6.67 0.65 -2.81
C ILE A 59 6.47 0.71 -1.31
N LYS A 60 6.99 -0.27 -0.59
CA LYS A 60 7.03 -0.20 0.87
C LYS A 60 8.33 0.48 1.29
N ILE A 61 8.22 1.61 1.98
CA ILE A 61 9.35 2.33 2.57
C ILE A 61 9.48 1.84 4.02
N ASP A 62 10.31 0.82 4.21
CA ASP A 62 10.54 0.13 5.49
C ASP A 62 11.98 0.38 6.00
N SER A 63 12.36 -0.18 7.16
CA SER A 63 13.64 -0.07 7.87
C SER A 63 14.91 -0.53 7.10
N GLY A 64 15.06 -0.18 5.82
CA GLY A 64 16.27 -0.37 5.02
C GLY A 64 16.09 -1.09 3.69
N LYS A 65 14.85 -1.40 3.27
CA LYS A 65 14.58 -2.04 1.97
C LYS A 65 13.30 -1.47 1.35
N ILE A 66 13.42 -1.00 0.12
CA ILE A 66 12.26 -0.67 -0.70
C ILE A 66 11.86 -1.90 -1.51
N VAL A 67 10.63 -2.36 -1.29
CA VAL A 67 10.10 -3.57 -1.93
C VAL A 67 9.05 -3.15 -2.95
N SER A 68 9.33 -3.44 -4.22
CA SER A 68 8.30 -3.45 -5.26
C SER A 68 7.59 -4.79 -5.29
N PRO A 69 6.26 -4.88 -5.11
CA PRO A 69 5.54 -6.10 -5.34
C PRO A 69 5.06 -6.10 -6.79
N ARG A 70 5.74 -6.87 -7.64
CA ARG A 70 5.04 -7.98 -8.29
C ARG A 70 5.97 -8.96 -8.98
N TYR A 71 5.66 -10.23 -8.73
CA TYR A 71 6.26 -11.44 -9.29
C TYR A 71 7.73 -11.60 -8.92
N SER A 72 8.18 -12.86 -8.83
CA SER A 72 9.35 -13.35 -8.10
C SER A 72 10.72 -12.73 -8.45
N ASP A 73 10.77 -11.73 -9.33
CA ASP A 73 11.93 -11.42 -10.15
C ASP A 73 12.22 -9.91 -10.35
N GLY A 74 11.35 -8.98 -9.92
CA GLY A 74 11.51 -7.54 -10.19
C GLY A 74 11.59 -6.63 -8.96
N THR A 75 12.78 -6.48 -8.35
CA THR A 75 13.02 -5.45 -7.31
C THR A 75 13.41 -4.10 -7.92
N ILE A 76 12.51 -3.12 -7.90
CA ILE A 76 12.90 -1.73 -8.18
C ILE A 76 13.67 -1.22 -6.95
N ALA A 77 14.99 -1.00 -7.10
CA ALA A 77 15.83 -0.46 -6.05
C ALA A 77 15.64 1.06 -5.99
N VAL A 78 14.75 1.51 -5.11
CA VAL A 78 14.64 2.92 -4.71
C VAL A 78 15.60 3.15 -3.54
N LYS A 79 16.12 4.38 -3.39
CA LYS A 79 17.13 4.73 -2.36
C LYS A 79 16.66 4.33 -0.96
N ARG A 80 17.53 3.64 -0.20
CA ARG A 80 17.22 3.12 1.14
C ARG A 80 16.90 4.27 2.11
N LEU A 81 15.72 4.22 2.70
CA LEU A 81 15.35 5.00 3.89
C LEU A 81 14.90 4.02 4.95
N ASN A 82 15.30 4.21 6.21
CA ASN A 82 14.90 3.35 7.32
C ASN A 82 13.57 3.82 7.92
N GLY A 83 12.50 3.81 7.11
CA GLY A 83 11.24 4.49 7.45
C GLY A 83 11.44 5.99 7.72
N PHE A 84 10.38 6.64 8.17
CA PHE A 84 10.38 8.08 8.42
C PHE A 84 10.40 8.39 9.91
N SER A 85 11.19 9.37 10.32
CA SER A 85 11.14 9.92 11.67
C SER A 85 9.82 10.64 11.92
N TRP A 86 9.31 10.50 13.14
CA TRP A 86 8.22 11.32 13.64
C TRP A 86 8.68 12.75 13.89
N ASP A 87 7.74 13.70 13.86
CA ASP A 87 7.99 15.11 14.15
C ASP A 87 9.14 15.70 13.31
N THR A 88 9.19 15.29 12.05
CA THR A 88 10.26 15.66 11.12
C THR A 88 9.64 16.09 9.80
N ASN A 89 10.01 17.29 9.38
CA ASN A 89 9.60 17.86 8.11
C ASN A 89 10.60 17.53 7.02
N ASN A 90 10.12 17.57 5.79
CA ASN A 90 10.93 17.55 4.59
C ASN A 90 11.83 16.31 4.41
N GLN A 91 11.34 15.11 4.75
CA GLN A 91 12.03 13.84 4.56
C GLN A 91 11.92 13.37 3.09
N GLU A 92 12.99 13.56 2.33
CA GLU A 92 13.03 13.27 0.89
C GLU A 92 13.13 11.78 0.58
N VAL A 93 12.33 11.34 -0.40
CA VAL A 93 12.49 10.06 -1.10
C VAL A 93 12.67 10.32 -2.59
N SER A 94 13.75 9.80 -3.14
CA SER A 94 14.05 9.85 -4.57
C SER A 94 14.04 8.47 -5.19
N GLY A 95 13.88 8.41 -6.51
CA GLY A 95 13.85 7.16 -7.24
C GLY A 95 12.44 6.59 -7.43
N ILE A 96 11.38 7.37 -7.21
CA ILE A 96 10.01 6.87 -7.40
C ILE A 96 9.76 6.66 -8.90
N PRO A 97 9.36 5.46 -9.34
CA PRO A 97 9.05 5.20 -10.74
C PRO A 97 8.00 6.15 -11.28
N PHE A 98 8.27 6.70 -12.46
CA PHE A 98 7.33 7.59 -13.13
C PHE A 98 7.48 7.48 -14.64
N GLY A 99 6.37 7.58 -15.35
CA GLY A 99 6.35 7.49 -16.80
C GLY A 99 6.51 6.05 -17.29
N HIS A 100 7.04 5.91 -18.50
CA HIS A 100 7.15 4.60 -19.17
C HIS A 100 8.25 3.74 -18.54
N GLN A 101 7.84 2.59 -17.99
CA GLN A 101 8.67 1.56 -17.42
C GLN A 101 8.87 0.45 -18.44
N LYS A 102 10.07 0.37 -19.00
CA LYS A 102 10.46 -0.66 -19.98
C LYS A 102 11.15 -1.82 -19.31
N ASN A 103 10.81 -3.02 -19.74
CA ASN A 103 11.53 -4.22 -19.35
C ASN A 103 12.68 -4.50 -20.32
N ASN A 104 13.87 -4.02 -19.99
CA ASN A 104 15.07 -4.17 -20.82
C ASN A 104 15.83 -5.47 -20.56
N THR A 105 15.25 -6.42 -19.81
CA THR A 105 15.92 -7.71 -19.53
C THR A 105 15.63 -8.73 -20.64
N GLU A 106 16.65 -9.48 -21.05
CA GLU A 106 16.55 -10.53 -22.09
C GLU A 106 15.46 -11.56 -21.75
N ASN A 107 15.32 -11.88 -20.47
CA ASN A 107 14.21 -12.66 -19.92
C ASN A 107 13.13 -11.71 -19.42
N LYS A 108 12.13 -11.38 -20.24
CA LYS A 108 11.05 -10.43 -19.91
C LYS A 108 10.31 -10.78 -18.59
N LYS A 109 10.82 -10.28 -17.45
CA LYS A 109 10.24 -10.39 -16.10
C LYS A 109 8.84 -9.78 -15.92
N PHE A 110 8.56 -8.68 -16.62
CA PHE A 110 7.27 -7.97 -16.61
C PHE A 110 6.95 -7.36 -17.98
N LYS A 111 5.67 -7.04 -18.22
CA LYS A 111 5.25 -6.28 -19.42
C LYS A 111 5.53 -4.80 -19.22
N ASP A 112 5.91 -4.09 -20.27
CA ASP A 112 6.03 -2.63 -20.25
C ASP A 112 4.73 -1.97 -19.73
N PHE A 113 4.88 -0.92 -18.93
CA PHE A 113 3.76 -0.21 -18.33
C PHE A 113 4.09 1.27 -18.11
N TYR A 114 3.07 2.11 -17.96
CA TYR A 114 3.24 3.51 -17.61
C TYR A 114 2.76 3.74 -16.19
N VAL A 115 3.47 4.55 -15.39
CA VAL A 115 2.99 4.99 -14.07
C VAL A 115 2.69 6.48 -14.12
N SER A 116 1.42 6.85 -13.98
CA SER A 116 0.99 8.26 -13.95
C SER A 116 0.44 8.71 -12.59
N LYS A 117 -0.11 7.77 -11.82
CA LYS A 117 -0.79 8.05 -10.56
C LYS A 117 -0.27 7.16 -9.44
N TYR A 118 -0.20 7.75 -8.25
CA TYR A 118 0.06 7.07 -7.00
C TYR A 118 -1.04 7.32 -5.97
N TYR A 119 -1.20 6.34 -5.10
CA TYR A 119 -1.94 6.40 -3.84
C TYR A 119 -0.98 6.13 -2.68
N ILE A 120 -1.19 6.80 -1.56
CA ILE A 120 -0.29 6.76 -0.40
C ILE A 120 -1.05 6.16 0.78
N ALA A 121 -0.47 5.12 1.38
CA ALA A 121 -0.96 4.54 2.62
C ALA A 121 0.08 4.64 3.71
N SER A 122 -0.41 4.83 4.93
CA SER A 122 0.37 4.81 6.16
C SER A 122 -0.39 3.97 7.18
N PRO A 123 0.22 2.95 7.82
CA PRO A 123 -0.46 2.18 8.84
C PRO A 123 -0.83 3.09 10.04
N PRO A 124 -1.92 2.77 10.75
CA PRO A 124 -2.29 3.47 11.97
C PRO A 124 -1.26 3.20 13.08
N VAL A 125 -1.17 4.12 14.05
CA VAL A 125 -0.50 3.83 15.32
C VAL A 125 -1.50 3.11 16.23
N VAL A 126 -1.06 2.03 16.87
CA VAL A 126 -1.93 1.17 17.67
C VAL A 126 -1.45 1.15 19.11
N LYS A 127 -2.31 1.59 20.02
CA LYS A 127 -2.14 1.35 21.46
C LYS A 127 -2.88 0.08 21.80
N LYS A 128 -2.11 -1.01 21.99
CA LYS A 128 -2.66 -2.29 22.40
C LYS A 128 -3.21 -2.22 23.82
N SER A 129 -4.40 -2.76 24.01
CA SER A 129 -4.94 -3.00 25.34
C SER A 129 -4.15 -4.09 26.05
N LYS A 130 -4.02 -3.98 27.37
CA LYS A 130 -3.33 -4.98 28.20
C LYS A 130 -4.12 -6.28 28.34
N ASN A 131 -5.46 -6.20 28.25
CA ASN A 131 -6.35 -7.27 28.70
C ASN A 131 -7.27 -7.82 27.59
N ASN A 132 -7.45 -7.13 26.45
CA ASN A 132 -8.29 -7.61 25.33
C ASN A 132 -8.02 -6.86 24.02
N ALA A 133 -7.79 -7.57 22.90
CA ALA A 133 -7.59 -6.95 21.58
C ALA A 133 -8.77 -6.11 21.08
N ASN A 134 -9.98 -6.34 21.62
CA ASN A 134 -11.19 -5.57 21.27
C ASN A 134 -11.19 -4.13 21.81
N ASP A 135 -10.26 -3.80 22.71
CA ASP A 135 -10.09 -2.46 23.28
C ASP A 135 -8.83 -1.75 22.73
N ASP A 136 -8.23 -2.28 21.67
CA ASP A 136 -7.13 -1.62 20.98
C ASP A 136 -7.62 -0.29 20.40
N VAL A 137 -6.84 0.77 20.67
CA VAL A 137 -7.13 2.12 20.21
C VAL A 137 -6.19 2.45 19.06
N TYR A 138 -6.76 3.01 17.99
CA TYR A 138 -6.08 3.31 16.75
C TYR A 138 -6.04 4.82 16.53
N ASP A 139 -4.85 5.33 16.28
CA ASP A 139 -4.62 6.68 15.78
C ASP A 139 -4.40 6.59 14.26
N ILE A 140 -5.48 6.91 13.53
CA ILE A 140 -5.49 6.95 12.07
C ILE A 140 -5.08 8.36 11.67
N GLY A 141 -3.88 8.51 11.11
CA GLY A 141 -3.41 9.78 10.59
C GLY A 141 -4.10 10.16 9.28
N LEU A 142 -4.21 11.46 9.02
CA LEU A 142 -4.61 11.99 7.72
C LEU A 142 -3.38 12.15 6.83
N ILE A 143 -3.47 11.71 5.58
CA ILE A 143 -2.45 11.92 4.56
C ILE A 143 -2.95 12.97 3.58
N THR A 144 -2.14 13.99 3.28
CA THR A 144 -2.53 15.05 2.35
C THR A 144 -1.39 15.39 1.39
N PRO A 145 -1.59 15.20 0.07
CA PRO A 145 -2.68 14.44 -0.53
C PRO A 145 -2.50 12.92 -0.31
N ASP A 146 -3.59 12.16 -0.29
CA ASP A 146 -3.57 10.69 -0.25
C ASP A 146 -3.43 10.05 -1.65
N THR A 147 -3.51 10.88 -2.70
CA THR A 147 -3.25 10.51 -4.09
C THR A 147 -2.64 11.67 -4.87
N PHE A 148 -1.79 11.38 -5.85
CA PHE A 148 -1.20 12.39 -6.71
C PHE A 148 -0.90 11.84 -8.11
N THR A 149 -0.83 12.73 -9.08
CA THR A 149 -0.22 12.48 -10.38
C THR A 149 1.14 13.13 -10.42
N PHE A 150 2.05 12.53 -11.17
CA PHE A 150 3.33 13.16 -11.46
C PHE A 150 3.25 13.80 -12.84
N ASP A 151 3.70 15.05 -12.92
CA ASP A 151 3.70 15.85 -14.15
C ASP A 151 5.04 16.60 -14.27
N GLY A 152 5.65 16.58 -15.46
CA GLY A 152 6.95 17.20 -15.72
C GLY A 152 8.13 16.22 -15.74
N VAL A 153 9.35 16.76 -15.88
CA VAL A 153 10.57 15.96 -16.14
C VAL A 153 11.18 15.37 -14.86
N LYS A 154 11.11 16.11 -13.75
CA LYS A 154 11.58 15.70 -12.41
C LYS A 154 10.53 16.10 -11.37
N PRO A 155 9.36 15.44 -11.38
CA PRO A 155 8.24 15.88 -10.58
C PRO A 155 8.52 15.67 -9.10
N ASN A 156 8.08 16.62 -8.27
CA ASN A 156 8.13 16.52 -6.81
C ASN A 156 6.71 16.60 -6.25
N GLN A 157 6.42 15.84 -5.21
CA GLN A 157 5.16 15.93 -4.47
C GLN A 157 5.44 16.08 -2.97
N LEU A 158 4.86 17.14 -2.39
CA LEU A 158 4.83 17.33 -0.95
C LEU A 158 3.69 16.52 -0.34
N VAL A 159 3.98 15.76 0.72
CA VAL A 159 3.02 14.88 1.39
C VAL A 159 3.10 15.13 2.89
N TYR A 160 1.95 15.41 3.49
CA TYR A 160 1.82 15.67 4.92
C TYR A 160 1.08 14.52 5.58
N LEU A 161 1.65 13.96 6.65
CA LEU A 161 1.02 12.95 7.49
C LEU A 161 0.72 13.57 8.85
N ASN A 162 -0.55 13.76 9.16
CA ASN A 162 -0.99 14.41 10.38
C ASN A 162 -1.85 13.48 11.25
N TYR A 163 -1.27 13.01 12.35
CA TYR A 163 -1.91 12.15 13.35
C TYR A 163 -2.56 12.95 14.50
N SER A 164 -2.39 14.27 14.52
CA SER A 164 -2.91 15.13 15.59
C SER A 164 -4.35 15.60 15.37
N ILE A 165 -4.94 15.35 14.19
CA ILE A 165 -6.21 15.98 13.79
C ILE A 165 -7.43 15.08 13.90
N LEU A 166 -7.31 13.77 13.64
CA LEU A 166 -8.43 12.84 13.73
C LEU A 166 -8.53 12.33 15.17
N LYS A 167 -9.76 12.07 15.64
CA LYS A 167 -9.95 11.40 16.94
C LYS A 167 -9.51 9.95 16.83
N GLU A 168 -8.92 9.47 17.90
CA GLU A 168 -8.64 8.04 18.08
C GLU A 168 -9.92 7.22 17.99
N THR A 169 -9.83 6.01 17.47
CA THR A 169 -10.98 5.16 17.19
C THR A 169 -10.69 3.70 17.50
N TYR A 170 -11.75 2.89 17.54
CA TYR A 170 -11.66 1.43 17.63
C TYR A 170 -11.96 0.84 16.26
N ILE A 171 -11.54 -0.41 16.05
CA ILE A 171 -11.68 -1.09 14.76
C ILE A 171 -12.30 -2.46 14.96
N ASP A 172 -13.42 -2.72 14.26
CA ASP A 172 -13.85 -4.08 13.95
C ASP A 172 -13.20 -4.55 12.66
N TYR A 173 -12.98 -5.86 12.54
CA TYR A 173 -12.44 -6.45 11.33
C TYR A 173 -13.47 -7.35 10.64
N ILE A 174 -13.68 -7.10 9.35
CA ILE A 174 -14.57 -7.89 8.51
C ILE A 174 -13.70 -8.75 7.59
N PRO A 175 -13.79 -10.09 7.69
CA PRO A 175 -12.94 -10.97 6.91
C PRO A 175 -13.28 -10.91 5.42
N VAL A 176 -12.28 -11.10 4.57
CA VAL A 176 -12.47 -11.24 3.13
C VAL A 176 -12.22 -12.68 2.68
N HIS A 177 -12.91 -13.10 1.63
CA HIS A 177 -12.68 -14.36 0.94
C HIS A 177 -12.25 -14.09 -0.51
N TYR A 178 -11.14 -14.70 -0.92
CA TYR A 178 -10.63 -14.59 -2.28
C TYR A 178 -11.13 -15.76 -3.12
N ASP A 179 -11.84 -15.46 -4.21
CA ASP A 179 -12.18 -16.44 -5.27
C ASP A 179 -10.90 -17.06 -5.88
N GLU A 180 -11.03 -18.28 -6.43
CA GLU A 180 -9.97 -19.01 -7.15
C GLU A 180 -9.33 -18.19 -8.28
N SER A 181 -10.06 -17.22 -8.83
CA SER A 181 -9.54 -16.31 -9.85
C SER A 181 -8.28 -15.56 -9.40
N PHE A 182 -8.10 -15.32 -8.09
CA PHE A 182 -6.89 -14.68 -7.55
C PHE A 182 -5.65 -15.53 -7.75
N ASP A 183 -5.75 -16.84 -7.53
CA ASP A 183 -4.63 -17.76 -7.73
C ASP A 183 -4.36 -17.99 -9.21
N LYS A 184 -5.42 -18.16 -10.03
CA LYS A 184 -5.32 -18.28 -11.50
C LYS A 184 -4.65 -17.07 -12.15
N LEU A 185 -4.89 -15.87 -11.62
CA LEU A 185 -4.32 -14.61 -12.12
C LEU A 185 -3.10 -14.13 -11.34
N LYS A 186 -2.65 -14.90 -10.33
CA LYS A 186 -1.52 -14.56 -9.46
C LYS A 186 -1.64 -13.14 -8.89
N VAL A 187 -2.81 -12.77 -8.39
CA VAL A 187 -3.08 -11.47 -7.78
C VAL A 187 -3.04 -11.61 -6.27
N TYR A 188 -2.18 -10.84 -5.61
CA TYR A 188 -1.99 -10.92 -4.15
C TYR A 188 -2.26 -9.60 -3.43
N LEU A 189 -1.97 -8.46 -4.07
CA LEU A 189 -2.14 -7.14 -3.49
C LEU A 189 -3.39 -6.46 -4.05
N ILE A 190 -4.20 -5.89 -3.17
CA ILE A 190 -5.48 -5.24 -3.48
C ILE A 190 -5.51 -3.87 -2.79
N PRO A 191 -5.06 -2.80 -3.46
CA PRO A 191 -5.16 -1.46 -2.91
C PRO A 191 -6.62 -0.98 -2.95
N PHE A 192 -7.05 -0.31 -1.89
CA PHE A 192 -8.39 0.22 -1.74
C PHE A 192 -8.36 1.61 -1.10
N LYS A 193 -9.31 2.46 -1.50
CA LYS A 193 -9.62 3.72 -0.84
C LYS A 193 -10.73 3.50 0.18
N VAL A 194 -10.63 4.21 1.29
CA VAL A 194 -11.69 4.31 2.30
C VAL A 194 -12.16 5.75 2.42
N GLU A 195 -13.45 5.93 2.66
CA GLU A 195 -14.08 7.23 2.85
C GLU A 195 -15.09 7.13 3.99
N SER A 196 -15.04 8.09 4.91
CA SER A 196 -16.00 8.22 6.00
C SER A 196 -16.42 9.66 6.14
N VAL A 197 -17.72 9.91 6.04
CA VAL A 197 -18.28 11.28 6.12
C VAL A 197 -18.45 11.77 7.55
N ASP A 198 -18.48 10.85 8.52
CA ASP A 198 -18.71 11.14 9.93
C ASP A 198 -17.49 10.86 10.81
N PHE A 199 -16.31 10.65 10.20
CA PHE A 199 -15.06 10.48 10.94
C PHE A 199 -14.76 11.74 11.77
N PRO A 200 -14.73 11.67 13.12
CA PRO A 200 -14.67 12.87 13.94
C PRO A 200 -13.25 13.42 14.04
N TRP A 201 -13.12 14.74 13.90
CA TRP A 201 -11.88 15.46 14.14
C TRP A 201 -11.75 15.87 15.61
N LYS A 202 -10.51 15.99 16.09
CA LYS A 202 -10.20 16.59 17.39
C LYS A 202 -10.54 18.08 17.33
N ASN A 203 -11.25 18.56 18.35
CA ASN A 203 -11.57 19.98 18.46
C ASN A 203 -10.30 20.76 18.82
N THR A 204 -10.08 21.88 18.14
CA THR A 204 -9.06 22.86 18.47
C THR A 204 -9.71 24.22 18.71
N LYS A 205 -8.91 25.27 18.98
CA LYS A 205 -9.44 26.64 19.07
C LYS A 205 -10.14 27.08 17.78
N ILE A 206 -9.67 26.60 16.63
CA ILE A 206 -10.12 27.01 15.29
C ILE A 206 -11.08 25.98 14.68
N ILE A 207 -10.81 24.69 14.87
CA ILE A 207 -11.59 23.59 14.27
C ILE A 207 -12.57 23.07 15.33
N LYS A 208 -13.87 23.23 15.10
CA LYS A 208 -14.92 22.74 16.00
C LYS A 208 -15.86 21.81 15.26
N ASN A 209 -16.05 20.60 15.82
CA ASN A 209 -17.00 19.59 15.36
C ASN A 209 -16.83 19.17 13.89
N ALA A 210 -15.62 19.34 13.33
CA ALA A 210 -15.30 18.90 11.97
C ALA A 210 -15.40 17.37 11.87
N LYS A 211 -15.82 16.92 10.68
CA LYS A 211 -16.01 15.51 10.35
C LYS A 211 -15.58 15.23 8.92
N GLY A 212 -15.27 13.98 8.65
CA GLY A 212 -14.94 13.50 7.32
C GLY A 212 -13.47 13.12 7.20
N ALA A 213 -13.17 11.98 6.60
CA ALA A 213 -11.81 11.57 6.29
C ALA A 213 -11.78 10.58 5.12
N SER A 214 -10.67 10.55 4.40
CA SER A 214 -10.32 9.49 3.45
C SER A 214 -8.96 8.93 3.78
N GLY A 215 -8.70 7.74 3.26
CA GLY A 215 -7.38 7.12 3.35
C GLY A 215 -7.24 5.96 2.38
N ILE A 216 -6.04 5.41 2.32
CA ILE A 216 -5.70 4.29 1.45
C ILE A 216 -5.22 3.14 2.31
N GLY A 217 -5.71 1.94 1.99
CA GLY A 217 -5.23 0.69 2.54
C GLY A 217 -4.91 -0.31 1.44
N ALA A 218 -4.39 -1.47 1.82
CA ALA A 218 -4.27 -2.59 0.91
C ALA A 218 -4.50 -3.91 1.64
N LEU A 219 -5.14 -4.85 0.96
CA LEU A 219 -5.16 -6.25 1.36
C LEU A 219 -4.02 -6.97 0.67
N ASN A 220 -3.37 -7.88 1.39
CA ASN A 220 -2.36 -8.76 0.82
C ASN A 220 -2.73 -10.20 1.15
N LYS A 221 -3.12 -10.99 0.14
CA LYS A 221 -3.52 -12.40 0.29
C LYS A 221 -2.45 -13.26 0.98
N ARG A 222 -1.18 -12.85 0.91
CA ARG A 222 -0.06 -13.56 1.55
C ARG A 222 0.08 -13.24 3.03
N ASP A 223 -0.52 -12.16 3.49
CA ASP A 223 -0.47 -11.76 4.90
C ASP A 223 -1.62 -12.45 5.65
N SER A 224 -1.45 -12.63 6.96
CA SER A 224 -2.48 -13.23 7.82
C SER A 224 -3.68 -12.31 8.03
N ILE A 225 -3.53 -11.02 7.77
CA ILE A 225 -4.52 -9.97 8.00
C ILE A 225 -5.37 -9.79 6.73
N ASN A 226 -6.14 -10.84 6.39
CA ASN A 226 -7.08 -10.84 5.27
C ASN A 226 -8.44 -10.27 5.70
N LYS A 227 -8.45 -9.02 6.16
CA LYS A 227 -9.63 -8.36 6.73
C LYS A 227 -9.68 -6.88 6.35
N LEU A 228 -10.88 -6.39 6.06
CA LEU A 228 -11.16 -4.95 6.02
C LEU A 228 -11.43 -4.46 7.44
N PHE A 229 -11.18 -3.17 7.69
CA PHE A 229 -11.44 -2.55 8.98
C PHE A 229 -12.68 -1.67 8.91
N LEU A 230 -13.49 -1.69 9.97
CA LEU A 230 -14.68 -0.88 10.15
C LEU A 230 -14.53 -0.08 11.45
N PRO A 231 -14.15 1.20 11.36
CA PRO A 231 -13.98 2.04 12.53
C PRO A 231 -15.28 2.27 13.30
N TYR A 232 -15.17 2.38 14.63
CA TYR A 232 -16.28 2.73 15.50
C TYR A 232 -15.81 3.53 16.71
N ASN A 233 -16.75 4.26 17.32
CA ASN A 233 -16.53 4.98 18.57
C ASN A 233 -17.63 4.63 19.57
N TYR A 234 -17.34 4.78 20.86
CA TYR A 234 -18.35 4.71 21.90
C TYR A 234 -19.02 6.08 22.08
N ILE A 235 -20.33 6.14 21.93
CA ILE A 235 -21.15 7.32 22.21
C ILE A 235 -22.13 6.93 23.32
N LYS A 236 -22.04 7.58 24.48
CA LYS A 236 -22.85 7.24 25.67
C LYS A 236 -22.79 5.73 26.03
N LYS A 237 -21.59 5.14 25.94
CA LYS A 237 -21.30 3.69 26.13
C LYS A 237 -21.86 2.76 25.04
N GLU A 238 -22.55 3.28 24.02
CA GLU A 238 -23.00 2.48 22.89
C GLU A 238 -21.95 2.47 21.78
N LYS A 239 -21.68 1.28 21.24
CA LYS A 239 -20.80 1.11 20.09
C LYS A 239 -21.49 1.64 18.83
N LYS A 240 -20.90 2.64 18.19
CA LYS A 240 -21.40 3.21 16.94
C LYS A 240 -20.33 3.17 15.85
N HIS A 241 -20.57 2.35 14.83
CA HIS A 241 -19.75 2.33 13.62
C HIS A 241 -19.87 3.65 12.87
N LEU A 242 -18.74 4.10 12.33
CA LEU A 242 -18.69 5.23 11.41
C LEU A 242 -19.28 4.79 10.07
N GLN A 243 -19.86 5.72 9.32
CA GLN A 243 -20.21 5.49 7.92
C GLN A 243 -18.92 5.31 7.12
N PHE A 244 -18.75 4.17 6.48
CA PHE A 244 -17.48 3.75 5.92
C PHE A 244 -17.67 3.09 4.56
N LYS A 245 -17.22 3.77 3.52
CA LYS A 245 -17.23 3.25 2.14
C LYS A 245 -15.84 2.77 1.76
N VAL A 246 -15.79 1.65 1.04
CA VAL A 246 -14.54 1.06 0.55
C VAL A 246 -14.63 0.91 -0.96
N THR A 247 -13.62 1.41 -1.67
CA THR A 247 -13.52 1.36 -3.13
C THR A 247 -12.23 0.70 -3.54
N ILE A 248 -12.29 -0.35 -4.36
CA ILE A 248 -11.10 -0.96 -4.95
C ILE A 248 -10.47 0.00 -5.96
N LEU A 249 -9.14 0.19 -5.88
CA LEU A 249 -8.39 1.09 -6.76
C LEU A 249 -8.05 0.43 -8.11
N ASN A 250 -9.09 0.09 -8.87
CA ASN A 250 -8.98 -0.52 -10.21
C ASN A 250 -8.31 0.38 -11.26
N ASP A 251 -8.10 1.66 -10.96
CA ASP A 251 -7.47 2.63 -11.83
C ASP A 251 -5.93 2.53 -11.85
N ILE A 252 -5.33 1.75 -10.94
CA ILE A 252 -3.89 1.46 -10.89
C ILE A 252 -3.57 -0.04 -11.05
N LEU A 253 -4.57 -0.87 -11.38
CA LEU A 253 -4.38 -2.30 -11.62
C LEU A 253 -4.25 -2.60 -13.13
N LEU A 254 -3.03 -2.91 -13.56
CA LEU A 254 -2.64 -3.02 -14.98
C LEU A 254 -3.42 -4.09 -15.76
N ASP A 255 -3.32 -5.36 -15.35
CA ASP A 255 -3.86 -6.49 -16.13
C ASP A 255 -5.23 -7.00 -15.66
N HIS A 256 -5.80 -6.41 -14.60
CA HIS A 256 -6.98 -6.99 -13.94
C HIS A 256 -7.89 -5.92 -13.32
N LYS A 257 -9.14 -6.32 -13.08
CA LYS A 257 -10.10 -5.61 -12.23
C LYS A 257 -10.52 -6.52 -11.09
N ILE A 258 -10.65 -5.95 -9.90
CA ILE A 258 -11.11 -6.62 -8.71
C ILE A 258 -12.47 -6.04 -8.31
N PHE A 259 -13.36 -6.90 -7.84
CA PHE A 259 -14.71 -6.55 -7.42
C PHE A 259 -15.03 -7.18 -6.08
N PHE A 260 -15.80 -6.46 -5.27
CA PHE A 260 -16.63 -7.05 -4.24
C PHE A 260 -17.78 -7.80 -4.90
N VAL A 261 -18.13 -8.98 -4.37
CA VAL A 261 -19.30 -9.74 -4.76
C VAL A 261 -20.29 -9.71 -3.60
N VAL A 262 -21.35 -8.93 -3.76
CA VAL A 262 -22.42 -8.75 -2.76
C VAL A 262 -23.74 -9.07 -3.44
N ASP A 263 -24.49 -10.02 -2.89
CA ASP A 263 -25.75 -10.55 -3.46
C ASP A 263 -25.61 -10.99 -4.93
N GLY A 264 -24.51 -11.68 -5.23
CA GLY A 264 -24.16 -12.13 -6.59
C GLY A 264 -23.75 -11.02 -7.56
N LYS A 265 -23.83 -9.74 -7.17
CA LYS A 265 -23.48 -8.59 -8.01
C LYS A 265 -22.05 -8.15 -7.78
N LYS A 266 -21.33 -7.87 -8.86
CA LYS A 266 -19.97 -7.30 -8.83
C LYS A 266 -20.05 -5.79 -8.59
N ARG A 267 -19.30 -5.30 -7.60
CA ARG A 267 -19.22 -3.88 -7.25
C ARG A 267 -17.76 -3.47 -7.05
N GLU A 268 -17.39 -2.28 -7.51
CA GLU A 268 -16.06 -1.72 -7.21
C GLU A 268 -16.03 -1.01 -5.85
N THR A 269 -17.20 -0.53 -5.41
CA THR A 269 -17.42 0.15 -4.13
C THR A 269 -18.50 -0.55 -3.32
N ILE A 270 -18.29 -0.64 -2.01
CA ILE A 270 -19.31 -1.08 -1.04
C ILE A 270 -19.41 -0.08 0.10
N ASP A 271 -20.62 0.04 0.65
CA ASP A 271 -20.82 0.63 1.97
C ASP A 271 -20.59 -0.46 3.01
N LEU A 272 -19.44 -0.41 3.69
CA LEU A 272 -19.00 -1.43 4.62
C LEU A 272 -19.85 -1.43 5.90
N THR A 273 -20.32 -0.25 6.31
CA THR A 273 -21.22 -0.08 7.46
C THR A 273 -22.57 -0.71 7.18
N GLN A 274 -23.14 -0.48 5.99
CA GLN A 274 -24.40 -1.10 5.58
C GLN A 274 -24.24 -2.62 5.47
N TYR A 275 -23.17 -3.08 4.80
CA TYR A 275 -22.87 -4.51 4.69
C TYR A 275 -22.80 -5.17 6.08
N TYR A 276 -22.09 -4.56 7.03
CA TYR A 276 -21.97 -5.09 8.40
C TYR A 276 -23.31 -5.13 9.14
N LYS A 277 -24.18 -4.14 8.97
CA LYS A 277 -25.53 -4.15 9.57
C LYS A 277 -26.39 -5.30 9.06
N GLU A 278 -26.33 -5.57 7.76
CA GLU A 278 -27.15 -6.61 7.11
C GLU A 278 -26.56 -8.02 7.30
N ASN A 279 -25.23 -8.14 7.37
CA ASN A 279 -24.53 -9.42 7.26
C ASN A 279 -23.65 -9.75 8.48
N GLY A 280 -23.50 -8.85 9.44
CA GLY A 280 -22.62 -8.99 10.59
C GLY A 280 -21.16 -9.22 10.16
N THR A 281 -20.55 -10.27 10.71
CA THR A 281 -19.15 -10.65 10.46
C THR A 281 -18.96 -11.61 9.29
N LYS A 282 -19.99 -11.85 8.46
CA LYS A 282 -19.89 -12.71 7.27
C LYS A 282 -18.80 -12.20 6.31
N LYS A 283 -18.09 -13.14 5.69
CA LYS A 283 -16.97 -12.85 4.80
C LYS A 283 -17.43 -12.08 3.56
N ILE A 284 -16.70 -11.02 3.22
CA ILE A 284 -16.89 -10.31 1.95
C ILE A 284 -16.15 -11.06 0.84
N HIS A 285 -16.86 -11.44 -0.21
CA HIS A 285 -16.26 -12.14 -1.34
C HIS A 285 -15.60 -11.16 -2.30
N LEU A 286 -14.38 -11.47 -2.71
CA LEU A 286 -13.63 -10.74 -3.73
C LEU A 286 -13.47 -11.60 -4.96
N LYS A 287 -13.61 -10.99 -6.15
CA LYS A 287 -13.41 -11.64 -7.44
C LYS A 287 -12.48 -10.80 -8.31
N VAL A 288 -11.56 -11.45 -9.02
CA VAL A 288 -10.70 -10.80 -9.98
C VAL A 288 -10.99 -11.28 -11.40
N VAL A 289 -10.92 -10.36 -12.36
CA VAL A 289 -11.06 -10.67 -13.79
C VAL A 289 -9.93 -10.00 -14.56
N ARG A 290 -9.49 -10.61 -15.66
CA ARG A 290 -8.58 -9.94 -16.58
C ARG A 290 -9.28 -8.76 -17.24
N ARG A 291 -8.54 -7.69 -17.50
CA ARG A 291 -9.01 -6.56 -18.30
C ARG A 291 -8.30 -6.52 -19.66
N LYS A 292 -8.98 -5.99 -20.67
CA LYS A 292 -8.43 -5.88 -22.03
C LYS A 292 -7.58 -4.63 -22.25
N LYS A 293 -7.94 -3.51 -21.60
CA LYS A 293 -7.28 -2.21 -21.75
C LYS A 293 -6.72 -1.74 -20.41
N PRO A 294 -5.50 -1.17 -20.37
CA PRO A 294 -4.94 -0.57 -19.15
C PRO A 294 -5.85 0.52 -18.57
N PRO A 295 -5.89 0.73 -17.23
CA PRO A 295 -6.60 1.85 -16.63
C PRO A 295 -5.88 3.19 -16.81
N CYS A 296 -6.55 4.28 -16.48
CA CYS A 296 -6.00 5.64 -16.60
C CYS A 296 -4.71 5.87 -15.80
N GLY A 297 -4.57 5.31 -14.59
CA GLY A 297 -3.33 5.40 -13.80
C GLY A 297 -2.14 4.65 -14.42
N CYS A 298 -2.41 3.84 -15.46
CA CYS A 298 -1.46 3.07 -16.25
C CYS A 298 -1.24 3.62 -17.66
N LEU A 299 -1.76 4.82 -17.96
CA LEU A 299 -1.66 5.48 -19.25
C LEU A 299 -0.98 6.84 -19.10
N ILE A 300 -0.44 7.34 -20.20
CA ILE A 300 0.04 8.72 -20.31
C ILE A 300 -1.16 9.65 -20.02
N PRO A 301 -1.04 10.61 -19.07
CA PRO A 301 -2.07 11.62 -18.87
C PRO A 301 -2.37 12.36 -20.17
N LYS A 302 -3.65 12.60 -20.45
CA LYS A 302 -4.02 13.49 -21.56
C LYS A 302 -3.62 14.91 -21.14
N LYS A 303 -2.87 15.59 -22.00
CA LYS A 303 -2.55 17.02 -21.84
C LYS A 303 -3.82 17.86 -21.91
#